data_AF-A0A9X4KKU2-F1
#
_entry.id   AF-A0A9X4KKU2-F1
#
_cell.length_a   1.000
_cell.length_b   1.000
_cell.length_c   1.000
_cell.angle_alpha   90.00
_cell.angle_beta   90.00
_cell.angle_gamma   90.00
#
_symmetry.space_group_name_H-M   'P 1'
#
loop_
_entity.id
_entity.type
_entity.pdbx_description
1 polymer ?
#
loop_
_entity_poly.entity_id
_entity_poly.type
_entity_poly.pdbx_seq_one_letter_code
_entity_poly.pdbx_strand_id
1 'polypeptide(L)'
;MLSDVMYTANSEGTKEVSQAKQGEKVGEVSYMLNDHACTDHQAKNGDAAFLPIGTAIYAMNDYKPSYRVMAGGKVYEAHSNPNAKTLGDLWDIDGKIAKVSLESGMDGSPIGDFAPEASAVFARDLPQLKLVGFDTIYKDNKPEYGIFLRVHLLDGTSFRMVFYEKANAFTAGAYGTEAMKTVIVGERTRIKKAAGLM
;
A
#
# COMPACT_ATOMS: atom_id res chain seq x y z
N MET A 1 -1.55 -19.66 3.19
CA MET A 1 -2.56 -19.59 4.27
C MET A 1 -2.74 -18.11 4.61
N LEU A 2 -3.96 -17.60 4.71
CA LEU A 2 -4.20 -16.18 5.05
C LEU A 2 -3.89 -15.84 6.52
N SER A 3 -3.73 -16.86 7.35
CA SER A 3 -3.66 -16.82 8.81
C SER A 3 -2.40 -16.16 9.41
N ASP A 4 -1.44 -15.72 8.59
CA ASP A 4 -0.26 -14.99 9.07
C ASP A 4 -0.07 -13.66 8.34
N VAL A 5 -1.05 -13.23 7.54
CA VAL A 5 -1.01 -11.95 6.82
C VAL A 5 -1.82 -10.92 7.59
N MET A 6 -1.20 -9.79 7.92
CA MET A 6 -1.90 -8.67 8.52
C MET A 6 -2.46 -7.78 7.42
N TYR A 7 -3.76 -7.48 7.47
CA TYR A 7 -4.42 -6.59 6.52
C TYR A 7 -4.87 -5.28 7.16
N THR A 8 -4.89 -4.22 6.37
CA THR A 8 -5.45 -2.90 6.71
C THR A 8 -6.44 -2.46 5.65
N ALA A 9 -7.51 -1.75 6.06
CA ALA A 9 -8.51 -1.25 5.12
C ALA A 9 -7.91 -0.18 4.20
N ASN A 10 -8.15 -0.28 2.89
CA ASN A 10 -7.77 0.75 1.93
C ASN A 10 -8.83 1.87 1.86
N SER A 11 -8.92 2.66 2.93
CA SER A 11 -9.94 3.71 3.09
C SER A 11 -9.76 4.89 2.12
N GLU A 12 -8.55 5.15 1.65
CA GLU A 12 -8.25 6.31 0.81
C GLU A 12 -8.35 6.02 -0.70
N GLY A 13 -7.95 4.81 -1.10
CA GLY A 13 -7.80 4.46 -2.51
C GLY A 13 -8.97 3.68 -3.10
N THR A 14 -9.96 3.32 -2.29
CA THR A 14 -11.18 2.63 -2.70
C THR A 14 -12.42 3.24 -2.05
N LYS A 15 -12.96 4.31 -2.64
CA LYS A 15 -14.22 4.90 -2.17
C LYS A 15 -15.41 3.95 -2.38
N GLU A 16 -15.42 3.21 -3.48
CA GLU A 16 -16.35 2.12 -3.77
C GLU A 16 -15.65 1.04 -4.59
N VAL A 17 -15.71 -0.22 -4.17
CA VAL A 17 -15.26 -1.37 -4.99
C VAL A 17 -16.49 -2.15 -5.40
N SER A 18 -16.69 -2.25 -6.72
CA SER A 18 -17.80 -3.00 -7.29
C SER A 18 -17.80 -4.44 -6.77
N GLN A 19 -18.96 -4.93 -6.34
CA GLN A 19 -19.16 -6.33 -6.00
C GLN A 19 -18.81 -7.28 -7.16
N ALA A 20 -18.78 -6.79 -8.40
CA ALA A 20 -18.32 -7.58 -9.55
C ALA A 20 -16.84 -8.02 -9.45
N LYS A 21 -16.03 -7.37 -8.61
CA LYS A 21 -14.65 -7.78 -8.34
C LYS A 21 -14.53 -8.83 -7.22
N GLN A 22 -15.63 -9.19 -6.58
CA GLN A 22 -15.65 -10.20 -5.53
C GLN A 22 -15.47 -11.59 -6.16
N GLY A 23 -14.49 -12.33 -5.66
CA GLY A 23 -14.23 -13.72 -6.03
C GLY A 23 -14.82 -14.70 -5.01
N GLU A 24 -14.19 -15.86 -4.91
CA GLU A 24 -14.60 -16.92 -3.98
C GLU A 24 -14.42 -16.54 -2.51
N LYS A 25 -15.20 -17.17 -1.61
CA LYS A 25 -15.00 -17.04 -0.16
C LYS A 25 -13.70 -17.73 0.21
N VAL A 26 -12.77 -16.99 0.81
CA VAL A 26 -11.44 -17.47 1.23
C VAL A 26 -11.27 -17.54 2.74
N GLY A 27 -12.24 -17.02 3.49
CA GLY A 27 -12.21 -17.05 4.95
C GLY A 27 -13.41 -16.38 5.60
N GLU A 28 -13.29 -16.18 6.90
CA GLU A 28 -14.29 -15.55 7.75
C GLU A 28 -13.59 -14.88 8.94
N VAL A 29 -14.12 -13.75 9.40
CA VAL A 29 -13.61 -13.06 10.59
C VAL A 29 -13.91 -13.90 11.82
N SER A 30 -12.85 -14.37 12.50
CA SER A 30 -12.94 -15.19 13.71
C SER A 30 -12.77 -14.41 15.02
N TYR A 31 -12.35 -13.14 14.94
CA TYR A 31 -12.08 -12.30 16.11
C TYR A 31 -12.29 -10.83 15.78
N MET A 32 -12.83 -10.06 16.74
CA MET A 32 -13.07 -8.63 16.63
C MET A 32 -12.38 -7.92 17.79
N LEU A 33 -11.43 -7.02 17.52
CA LEU A 33 -10.68 -6.29 18.56
C LEU A 33 -11.58 -5.45 19.48
N ASN A 34 -12.62 -4.82 18.92
CA ASN A 34 -13.54 -3.99 19.67
C ASN A 34 -14.28 -4.84 20.72
N ASP A 35 -14.27 -4.37 21.97
CA ASP A 35 -14.91 -5.00 23.14
C ASP A 35 -14.35 -6.37 23.59
N HIS A 36 -13.32 -6.93 22.91
CA HIS A 36 -12.80 -8.28 23.22
C HIS A 36 -11.30 -8.39 23.48
N ALA A 37 -10.50 -7.33 23.32
CA ALA A 37 -9.07 -7.40 23.64
C ALA A 37 -8.78 -7.28 25.13
N CYS A 38 -8.16 -8.33 25.70
CA CYS A 38 -7.49 -8.29 26.99
C CYS A 38 -6.16 -7.50 26.89
N THR A 39 -5.61 -7.07 28.03
CA THR A 39 -4.39 -6.24 28.10
C THR A 39 -3.12 -6.91 27.54
N ASP A 40 -3.14 -8.22 27.29
CA ASP A 40 -2.04 -9.03 26.74
C ASP A 40 -2.30 -9.56 25.32
N HIS A 41 -3.39 -9.15 24.65
CA HIS A 41 -3.70 -9.60 23.29
C HIS A 41 -2.66 -9.07 22.28
N GLN A 42 -1.96 -9.99 21.61
CA GLN A 42 -1.15 -9.66 20.45
C GLN A 42 -2.03 -9.74 19.21
N ALA A 43 -2.21 -8.59 18.54
CA ALA A 43 -3.03 -8.52 17.34
C ALA A 43 -2.55 -9.51 16.27
N LYS A 44 -3.46 -10.32 15.72
CA LYS A 44 -3.20 -11.29 14.65
C LYS A 44 -4.28 -11.13 13.58
N ASN A 45 -3.92 -11.23 12.30
CA ASN A 45 -4.87 -11.27 11.17
C ASN A 45 -6.00 -10.23 11.17
N GLY A 46 -5.72 -9.00 10.74
CA GLY A 46 -6.82 -8.09 10.37
C GLY A 46 -7.78 -7.75 11.52
N ASP A 47 -7.37 -7.98 12.77
CA ASP A 47 -7.99 -7.48 14.00
C ASP A 47 -8.40 -5.99 13.89
N ALA A 48 -7.72 -5.24 13.01
CA ALA A 48 -7.98 -3.85 12.64
C ALA A 48 -9.27 -3.57 11.83
N ALA A 49 -10.12 -4.57 11.54
CA ALA A 49 -11.24 -4.35 10.63
C ALA A 49 -12.53 -3.80 11.28
N PHE A 50 -12.66 -3.85 12.62
CA PHE A 50 -13.94 -3.61 13.32
C PHE A 50 -15.11 -4.37 12.69
N LEU A 51 -14.83 -5.52 12.07
CA LEU A 51 -15.83 -6.35 11.41
C LEU A 51 -16.43 -7.33 12.42
N PRO A 52 -17.75 -7.56 12.41
CA PRO A 52 -18.37 -8.58 13.23
C PRO A 52 -17.76 -9.97 12.97
N ILE A 53 -17.62 -10.76 14.03
CA ILE A 53 -17.32 -12.19 13.93
C ILE A 53 -18.36 -12.83 13.00
N GLY A 54 -17.90 -13.71 12.10
CA GLY A 54 -18.75 -14.33 11.08
C GLY A 54 -18.80 -13.57 9.75
N THR A 55 -18.18 -12.38 9.66
CA THR A 55 -18.10 -11.66 8.38
C THR A 55 -17.29 -12.45 7.36
N ALA A 56 -17.90 -12.80 6.23
CA ALA A 56 -17.21 -13.52 5.16
C ALA A 56 -16.10 -12.67 4.53
N ILE A 57 -14.97 -13.31 4.25
CA ILE A 57 -13.82 -12.75 3.54
C ILE A 57 -13.76 -13.38 2.16
N TYR A 58 -13.70 -12.55 1.13
CA TYR A 58 -13.66 -12.96 -0.27
C TYR A 58 -12.32 -12.59 -0.90
N ALA A 59 -11.85 -13.43 -1.81
CA ALA A 59 -10.80 -13.03 -2.74
C ALA A 59 -11.28 -11.82 -3.54
N MET A 60 -10.35 -10.95 -3.93
CA MET A 60 -10.60 -9.97 -4.98
C MET A 60 -10.06 -10.53 -6.30
N ASN A 61 -10.90 -10.57 -7.33
CA ASN A 61 -10.50 -11.06 -8.65
C ASN A 61 -9.25 -10.32 -9.14
N ASP A 62 -8.41 -11.02 -9.91
CA ASP A 62 -7.14 -10.54 -10.48
C ASP A 62 -5.99 -10.25 -9.48
N TYR A 63 -6.21 -10.55 -8.19
CA TYR A 63 -5.18 -10.44 -7.15
C TYR A 63 -5.07 -11.71 -6.30
N LYS A 64 -3.86 -11.97 -5.80
CA LYS A 64 -3.65 -13.00 -4.78
C LYS A 64 -4.38 -12.59 -3.49
N PRO A 65 -5.11 -13.53 -2.84
CA PRO A 65 -5.70 -13.27 -1.53
C PRO A 65 -4.67 -12.87 -0.46
N SER A 66 -3.40 -13.26 -0.60
CA SER A 66 -2.30 -12.84 0.28
C SER A 66 -1.91 -11.37 0.15
N TYR A 67 -2.42 -10.67 -0.86
CA TYR A 67 -2.33 -9.22 -0.99
C TYR A 67 -3.65 -8.55 -0.63
N ARG A 68 -4.72 -8.88 -1.34
CA ARG A 68 -5.95 -8.08 -1.29
C ARG A 68 -7.19 -8.95 -1.21
N VAL A 69 -8.06 -8.59 -0.27
CA VAL A 69 -9.32 -9.27 0.00
C VAL A 69 -10.46 -8.27 0.15
N MET A 70 -11.70 -8.75 0.01
CA MET A 70 -12.92 -7.99 0.22
C MET A 70 -13.68 -8.54 1.43
N ALA A 71 -14.10 -7.67 2.33
CA ALA A 71 -14.91 -8.03 3.48
C ALA A 71 -15.78 -6.83 3.90
N GLY A 72 -17.04 -7.08 4.31
CA GLY A 72 -17.94 -6.01 4.77
C GLY A 72 -18.10 -4.85 3.78
N GLY A 73 -18.05 -5.11 2.47
CA GLY A 73 -18.14 -4.10 1.42
C GLY A 73 -16.89 -3.21 1.23
N LYS A 74 -15.77 -3.55 1.87
CA LYS A 74 -14.50 -2.81 1.82
C LYS A 74 -13.37 -3.67 1.25
N VAL A 75 -12.34 -3.01 0.76
CA VAL A 75 -11.08 -3.64 0.37
C VAL A 75 -10.06 -3.54 1.49
N TYR A 76 -9.37 -4.65 1.72
CA TYR A 76 -8.28 -4.78 2.68
C TYR A 76 -7.02 -5.23 1.97
N GLU A 77 -5.90 -4.61 2.30
CA GLU A 77 -4.59 -4.84 1.69
C GLU A 77 -3.59 -5.31 2.73
N ALA A 78 -2.69 -6.20 2.32
CA ALA A 78 -1.63 -6.73 3.15
C ALA A 78 -0.70 -5.60 3.60
N HIS A 79 -0.70 -5.37 4.91
CA HIS A 79 0.27 -4.53 5.59
C HIS A 79 1.57 -5.29 5.85
N SER A 80 1.46 -6.57 6.22
CA SER A 80 2.62 -7.46 6.41
C SER A 80 2.29 -8.89 6.03
N ASN A 81 3.28 -9.59 5.49
CA ASN A 81 3.21 -11.01 5.14
C ASN A 81 4.59 -11.64 5.41
N PRO A 82 4.73 -12.60 6.34
CA PRO A 82 6.01 -13.19 6.69
C PRO A 82 6.66 -13.98 5.55
N ASN A 83 5.88 -14.36 4.53
CA ASN A 83 6.38 -15.05 3.35
C ASN A 83 6.84 -14.09 2.24
N ALA A 84 6.56 -12.78 2.36
CA ALA A 84 6.93 -11.81 1.34
C ALA A 84 8.41 -11.43 1.46
N LYS A 85 9.16 -11.52 0.35
CA LYS A 85 10.57 -11.13 0.26
C LYS A 85 10.76 -9.82 -0.50
N THR A 86 9.81 -9.49 -1.36
CA THR A 86 9.76 -8.22 -2.10
C THR A 86 8.43 -7.51 -1.90
N LEU A 87 8.34 -6.25 -2.33
CA LEU A 87 7.05 -5.56 -2.41
C LEU A 87 6.09 -6.22 -3.41
N GLY A 88 6.59 -6.85 -4.46
CA GLY A 88 5.78 -7.64 -5.39
C GLY A 88 5.17 -8.87 -4.72
N ASP A 89 5.89 -9.54 -3.81
CA ASP A 89 5.33 -10.65 -3.04
C ASP A 89 4.27 -10.18 -2.04
N LEU A 90 4.47 -9.00 -1.43
CA LEU A 90 3.55 -8.42 -0.45
C LEU A 90 2.27 -7.91 -1.12
N TRP A 91 2.40 -7.23 -2.26
CA TRP A 91 1.30 -6.48 -2.87
C TRP A 91 0.83 -6.98 -4.22
N ASP A 92 1.42 -8.03 -4.79
CA ASP A 92 0.97 -8.60 -6.07
C ASP A 92 0.74 -7.54 -7.18
N ILE A 93 1.61 -6.52 -7.21
CA ILE A 93 1.52 -5.30 -8.04
C ILE A 93 2.32 -5.39 -9.34
N ASP A 94 3.05 -6.48 -9.58
CA ASP A 94 3.83 -6.66 -10.79
C ASP A 94 2.92 -6.63 -12.04
N GLY A 95 3.25 -5.76 -12.98
CA GLY A 95 2.43 -5.50 -14.17
C GLY A 95 1.07 -4.83 -13.93
N LYS A 96 0.78 -4.35 -12.71
CA LYS A 96 -0.55 -3.80 -12.35
C LYS A 96 -0.55 -2.30 -12.05
N ILE A 97 0.62 -1.66 -12.03
CA ILE A 97 0.75 -0.21 -11.82
C ILE A 97 0.43 0.53 -13.11
N ALA A 98 -0.57 1.41 -13.07
CA ALA A 98 -1.00 2.24 -14.19
C ALA A 98 -0.23 3.57 -14.26
N LYS A 99 -0.13 4.27 -13.13
CA LYS A 99 0.60 5.55 -13.01
C LYS A 99 0.93 5.87 -11.55
N VAL A 100 1.81 6.85 -11.37
CA VAL A 100 2.14 7.43 -10.06
C VAL A 100 1.81 8.91 -10.05
N SER A 101 1.31 9.42 -8.92
CA SER A 101 0.98 10.83 -8.74
C SER A 101 1.59 11.37 -7.45
N LEU A 102 1.85 12.68 -7.45
CA LEU A 102 2.30 13.41 -6.27
C LEU A 102 1.10 13.91 -5.47
N GLU A 103 1.13 13.70 -4.16
CA GLU A 103 0.15 14.23 -3.22
C GLU A 103 0.75 15.29 -2.30
N SER A 104 -0.13 16.18 -1.82
CA SER A 104 0.15 17.09 -0.73
C SER A 104 0.36 16.31 0.56
N GLY A 105 1.47 16.60 1.23
CA GLY A 105 1.73 16.07 2.57
C GLY A 105 0.90 16.70 3.68
N MET A 106 0.17 17.80 3.39
CA MET A 106 -0.64 18.51 4.38
C MET A 106 -2.05 17.92 4.49
N ASP A 107 -2.68 17.64 3.34
CA ASP A 107 -4.11 17.30 3.26
C ASP A 107 -4.39 16.10 2.33
N GLY A 108 -3.36 15.50 1.72
CA GLY A 108 -3.51 14.37 0.80
C GLY A 108 -4.11 14.75 -0.55
N SER A 109 -4.30 16.04 -0.86
CA SER A 109 -4.82 16.47 -2.15
C SER A 109 -3.86 16.12 -3.30
N PRO A 110 -4.38 15.75 -4.49
CA PRO A 110 -3.54 15.49 -5.66
C PRO A 110 -2.89 16.79 -6.15
N ILE A 111 -1.59 16.78 -6.39
CA ILE A 111 -0.85 17.92 -6.95
C ILE A 111 -0.65 17.72 -8.46
N GLY A 112 -0.30 16.51 -8.89
CA GLY A 112 -0.11 16.21 -10.30
C GLY A 112 0.45 14.82 -10.55
N ASP A 113 0.33 14.37 -11.79
CA ASP A 113 0.79 13.06 -12.23
C ASP A 113 2.28 13.08 -12.62
N PHE A 114 2.94 11.95 -12.39
CA PHE A 114 4.25 11.69 -12.94
C PHE A 114 4.15 11.54 -14.46
N ALA A 115 5.22 11.90 -15.18
CA ALA A 115 5.34 11.60 -16.60
C ALA A 115 5.23 10.08 -16.85
N PRO A 116 4.75 9.63 -18.02
CA PRO A 116 4.61 8.21 -18.34
C PRO A 116 5.91 7.42 -18.16
N GLU A 117 7.04 7.99 -18.58
CA GLU A 117 8.36 7.36 -18.49
C GLU A 117 8.81 7.21 -17.03
N ALA A 118 8.48 8.20 -16.19
CA ALA A 118 8.73 8.17 -14.75
C ALA A 118 7.86 7.11 -14.06
N SER A 119 6.58 7.03 -14.42
CA SER A 119 5.67 5.99 -13.93
C SER A 119 6.12 4.59 -14.35
N ALA A 120 6.68 4.44 -15.55
CA ALA A 120 7.21 3.16 -16.03
C ALA A 120 8.42 2.66 -15.21
N VAL A 121 9.29 3.56 -14.76
CA VAL A 121 10.39 3.19 -13.83
C VAL A 121 9.82 2.63 -12.53
N PHE A 122 8.78 3.26 -11.98
CA PHE A 122 8.08 2.76 -10.79
C PHE A 122 7.44 1.40 -11.01
N ALA A 123 6.69 1.25 -12.10
CA ALA A 123 6.00 0.01 -12.44
C ALA A 123 6.97 -1.18 -12.57
N ARG A 124 8.19 -0.92 -13.08
CA ARG A 124 9.24 -1.92 -13.22
C ARG A 124 9.98 -2.20 -11.91
N ASP A 125 10.39 -1.17 -11.18
CA ASP A 125 11.34 -1.32 -10.06
C ASP A 125 10.64 -1.59 -8.73
N LEU A 126 9.46 -1.00 -8.48
CA LEU A 126 8.80 -1.08 -7.18
C LEU A 126 8.50 -2.53 -6.75
N PRO A 127 7.96 -3.41 -7.61
CA PRO A 127 7.69 -4.80 -7.22
C PRO A 127 8.96 -5.59 -6.88
N GLN A 128 10.12 -5.17 -7.38
CA GLN A 128 11.40 -5.86 -7.21
C GLN A 128 12.14 -5.44 -5.94
N LEU A 129 11.69 -4.40 -5.24
CA LEU A 129 12.37 -3.92 -4.03
C LEU A 129 12.29 -4.96 -2.92
N LYS A 130 13.45 -5.28 -2.34
CA LYS A 130 13.58 -6.20 -1.22
C LYS A 130 12.88 -5.62 0.02
N LEU A 131 12.04 -6.44 0.63
CA LEU A 131 11.36 -6.12 1.88
C LEU A 131 12.31 -6.34 3.06
N VAL A 132 12.57 -5.28 3.83
CA VAL A 132 13.34 -5.30 5.08
C VAL A 132 12.47 -4.98 6.30
N GLY A 133 11.24 -4.51 6.08
CA GLY A 133 10.26 -4.19 7.11
C GLY A 133 10.31 -2.73 7.57
N PHE A 134 9.15 -2.20 8.00
CA PHE A 134 9.01 -0.83 8.49
C PHE A 134 9.96 -0.52 9.66
N ASP A 135 10.06 -1.42 10.63
CA ASP A 135 10.91 -1.25 11.81
C ASP A 135 12.39 -1.03 11.45
N THR A 136 12.89 -1.75 10.44
CA THR A 136 14.26 -1.59 9.94
C THR A 136 14.45 -0.20 9.34
N ILE A 137 13.53 0.21 8.46
CA ILE A 137 13.56 1.55 7.86
C ILE A 137 13.49 2.64 8.93
N TYR A 138 12.65 2.47 9.95
CA TYR A 138 12.48 3.48 10.99
C TYR A 138 13.67 3.56 11.96
N LYS A 139 14.27 2.41 12.33
CA LYS A 139 15.42 2.37 13.24
C LYS A 139 16.70 2.90 12.60
N ASP A 140 16.92 2.58 11.33
CA ASP A 140 18.20 2.85 10.67
C ASP A 140 18.30 4.26 10.08
N ASN A 141 17.19 5.00 10.03
CA ASN A 141 17.14 6.30 9.38
C ASN A 141 16.65 7.41 10.31
N LYS A 142 17.21 8.61 10.14
CA LYS A 142 16.75 9.79 10.88
C LYS A 142 15.36 10.21 10.39
N PRO A 143 14.50 10.75 11.27
CA PRO A 143 13.23 11.33 10.85
C PRO A 143 13.42 12.38 9.75
N GLU A 144 12.63 12.29 8.69
CA GLU A 144 12.58 13.28 7.63
C GLU A 144 11.16 13.45 7.08
N TYR A 145 10.90 14.58 6.43
CA TYR A 145 9.62 14.82 5.77
C TYR A 145 9.48 13.93 4.54
N GLY A 146 8.41 13.15 4.50
CA GLY A 146 8.11 12.26 3.40
C GLY A 146 7.60 12.98 2.14
N ILE A 147 7.92 12.39 0.99
CA ILE A 147 7.28 12.66 -0.30
C ILE A 147 6.10 11.70 -0.42
N PHE A 148 4.89 12.24 -0.51
CA PHE A 148 3.67 11.46 -0.57
C PHE A 148 3.30 11.14 -2.01
N LEU A 149 3.14 9.85 -2.29
CA LEU A 149 2.88 9.32 -3.60
C LEU A 149 1.58 8.53 -3.59
N ARG A 150 0.81 8.65 -4.67
CA ARG A 150 -0.34 7.81 -4.98
C ARG A 150 0.04 6.85 -6.09
N VAL A 151 -0.08 5.55 -5.85
CA VAL A 151 0.12 4.52 -6.87
C VAL A 151 -1.24 4.09 -7.37
N HIS A 152 -1.53 4.35 -8.64
CA HIS A 152 -2.76 3.95 -9.29
C HIS A 152 -2.58 2.60 -9.98
N LEU A 153 -3.55 1.70 -9.80
CA LEU A 153 -3.55 0.37 -10.39
C LEU A 153 -4.46 0.32 -11.61
N LEU A 154 -4.21 -0.64 -12.51
CA LEU A 154 -4.96 -0.83 -13.76
C LEU A 154 -6.44 -1.12 -13.52
N ASP A 155 -6.79 -1.63 -12.35
CA ASP A 155 -8.18 -1.91 -11.97
C ASP A 155 -8.93 -0.67 -11.47
N GLY A 156 -8.30 0.52 -11.48
CA GLY A 156 -8.88 1.79 -11.03
C GLY A 156 -8.77 2.04 -9.52
N THR A 157 -8.25 1.08 -8.75
CA THR A 157 -7.92 1.31 -7.33
C THR A 157 -6.57 2.00 -7.19
N SER A 158 -6.25 2.44 -5.98
CA SER A 158 -4.94 3.05 -5.70
C SER A 158 -4.53 2.83 -4.25
N PHE A 159 -3.26 3.07 -3.93
CA PHE A 159 -2.79 3.08 -2.54
C PHE A 159 -1.76 4.19 -2.33
N ARG A 160 -1.62 4.61 -1.07
CA ARG A 160 -0.69 5.67 -0.68
C ARG A 160 0.64 5.05 -0.29
N MET A 161 1.72 5.72 -0.66
CA MET A 161 3.02 5.40 -0.13
C MET A 161 3.81 6.67 0.19
N VAL A 162 4.74 6.55 1.12
CA VAL A 162 5.62 7.66 1.52
C VAL A 162 7.05 7.29 1.21
N PHE A 163 7.76 8.20 0.54
CA PHE A 163 9.17 8.08 0.22
C PHE A 163 10.00 9.08 1.04
N TYR A 164 11.05 8.58 1.68
CA TYR A 164 12.03 9.32 2.46
C TYR A 164 13.28 9.55 1.60
N GLU A 165 13.49 10.81 1.21
CA GLU A 165 14.47 11.18 0.17
C GLU A 165 15.92 10.94 0.60
N LYS A 166 16.27 11.33 1.84
CA LYS A 166 17.64 11.15 2.36
C LYS A 166 17.93 9.67 2.60
N ALA A 167 16.98 8.94 3.18
CA ALA A 167 17.08 7.51 3.44
C ALA A 167 17.02 6.66 2.16
N ASN A 168 16.52 7.20 1.05
CA ASN A 168 16.13 6.44 -0.14
C ASN A 168 15.26 5.22 0.23
N ALA A 169 14.20 5.46 1.00
CA ALA A 169 13.39 4.40 1.58
C ALA A 169 11.90 4.69 1.50
N PHE A 170 11.10 3.63 1.43
CA PHE A 170 9.65 3.69 1.51
C PHE A 170 9.17 3.24 2.88
N THR A 171 8.11 3.87 3.39
CA THR A 171 7.42 3.41 4.62
C THR A 171 6.83 2.01 4.49
N ALA A 172 6.73 1.47 3.27
CA ALA A 172 6.41 0.07 3.00
C ALA A 172 7.49 -0.91 3.50
N GLY A 173 8.64 -0.44 4.00
CA GLY A 173 9.69 -1.29 4.54
C GLY A 173 10.69 -1.75 3.49
N ALA A 174 11.00 -0.91 2.51
CA ALA A 174 11.95 -1.23 1.43
C ALA A 174 12.79 0.00 1.05
N TYR A 175 14.05 -0.24 0.67
CA TYR A 175 14.91 0.80 0.09
C TYR A 175 14.65 0.91 -1.42
N GLY A 176 14.61 2.14 -1.92
CA GLY A 176 14.47 2.43 -3.36
C GLY A 176 15.79 2.26 -4.11
N THR A 177 15.71 2.24 -5.44
CA THR A 177 16.89 2.34 -6.31
C THR A 177 17.28 3.81 -6.52
N GLU A 178 18.53 4.09 -6.87
CA GLU A 178 18.95 5.45 -7.23
C GLU A 178 18.19 5.99 -8.45
N ALA A 179 17.81 5.12 -9.38
CA ALA A 179 16.97 5.47 -10.53
C ALA A 179 15.58 5.94 -10.07
N MET A 180 14.93 5.19 -9.15
CA MET A 180 13.66 5.60 -8.56
C MET A 180 13.78 6.91 -7.82
N LYS A 181 14.79 7.08 -6.95
CA LYS A 181 15.01 8.33 -6.22
C LYS A 181 15.14 9.52 -7.16
N THR A 182 15.95 9.39 -8.21
CA THR A 182 16.15 10.43 -9.22
C THR A 182 14.84 10.84 -9.88
N VAL A 183 14.02 9.85 -10.27
CA VAL A 183 12.71 10.07 -10.87
C VAL A 183 11.76 10.77 -9.88
N ILE A 184 11.69 10.32 -8.63
CA ILE A 184 10.78 10.89 -7.61
C ILE A 184 11.10 12.36 -7.36
N VAL A 185 12.38 12.68 -7.14
CA VAL A 185 12.81 14.04 -6.83
C VAL A 185 12.66 14.96 -8.04
N GLY A 186 12.98 14.45 -9.23
CA GLY A 186 12.77 15.16 -10.49
C GLY A 186 11.30 15.50 -10.73
N GLU A 187 10.42 14.51 -10.61
CA GLU A 187 8.97 14.69 -10.82
C GLU A 187 8.35 15.58 -9.74
N ARG A 188 8.76 15.44 -8.49
CA ARG A 188 8.32 16.36 -7.42
C ARG A 188 8.65 17.81 -7.75
N THR A 189 9.86 18.08 -8.24
CA THR A 189 10.29 19.42 -8.62
C THR A 189 9.50 19.93 -9.82
N ARG A 190 9.37 19.12 -10.87
CA ARG A 190 8.62 19.45 -12.09
C ARG A 190 7.15 19.77 -11.79
N ILE A 191 6.48 18.89 -11.05
CA ILE A 191 5.06 19.01 -10.71
C ILE A 191 4.81 20.24 -9.84
N LYS A 192 5.63 20.45 -8.79
CA LYS A 192 5.45 21.61 -7.91
C LYS A 192 5.71 22.94 -8.62
N LYS A 193 6.72 23.00 -9.50
CA LYS A 193 6.96 24.18 -10.34
C LYS A 193 5.76 24.47 -11.25
N ALA A 194 5.20 23.45 -11.89
CA ALA A 194 4.02 23.59 -12.74
C ALA A 194 2.78 24.04 -11.96
N ALA A 195 2.68 23.68 -10.67
CA ALA A 195 1.60 24.07 -9.77
C ALA A 195 1.83 25.41 -9.04
N GLY A 196 2.95 26.11 -9.28
CA GLY A 196 3.29 27.37 -8.59
C GLY A 196 3.63 27.20 -7.10
N LEU A 197 4.08 26.01 -6.69
CA LEU A 197 4.43 25.65 -5.31
C LEU A 197 5.94 25.71 -5.02
N MET A 198 6.74 26.11 -6.02
CA MET A 198 8.19 26.33 -5.97
C MET A 198 8.60 27.46 -6.90
#